data_AF-A0AAN5YXU8-F1
#
_entry.id   AF-A0AAN5YXU8-F1
#
_cell.length_a   1.000
_cell.length_b   1.000
_cell.length_c   1.000
_cell.angle_alpha   90.00
_cell.angle_beta   90.00
_cell.angle_gamma   90.00
#
_symmetry.space_group_name_H-M   'P 1'
#
loop_
_entity.id
_entity.type
_entity.pdbx_description
1 polymer ?
#
loop_
_entity_poly.entity_id
_entity_poly.type
_entity_poly.pdbx_seq_one_letter_code
_entity_poly.pdbx_strand_id
1 'polypeptide(L)'
;MHQLLQRTFRWGEKLESRHKEDRFLEYALLHWTQHASSAHNDFSVVRETESFFRIASKERETWLRRYRDMRPFERIPERFSVFHVAAGWGIASLVHFALSEISGRDEMQSTRDNDRDIRRYDDSEFVAANRVTPLEEAVKEGRTDIVHVLLKNALPAMVVRTEVVVAAAANQQNSKALMALLLNERGHQIGITEEVVKAPAGNQQRGTKWWHCSWTDQETSPGL
;
A
#
# COMPACT_ATOMS: atom_id res chain seq x y z
N MET A 1 -11.92 6.52 -18.34
CA MET A 1 -11.63 6.29 -16.90
C MET A 1 -11.76 7.57 -16.06
N HIS A 2 -11.08 8.67 -16.41
CA HIS A 2 -11.11 9.92 -15.63
C HIS A 2 -12.51 10.51 -15.38
N GLN A 3 -13.40 10.54 -16.38
CA GLN A 3 -14.78 11.00 -16.18
C GLN A 3 -15.59 10.10 -15.22
N LEU A 4 -15.25 8.82 -15.13
CA LEU A 4 -15.90 7.87 -14.21
C LEU A 4 -15.43 8.09 -12.78
N LEU A 5 -14.13 8.25 -12.59
CA LEU A 5 -13.53 8.63 -11.31
C LEU A 5 -14.15 9.94 -10.80
N GLN A 6 -14.27 10.97 -11.63
CA GLN A 6 -14.91 12.23 -11.24
C GLN A 6 -16.39 12.07 -10.81
N ARG A 7 -17.12 11.12 -11.39
CA ARG A 7 -18.53 10.88 -11.07
C ARG A 7 -18.66 10.06 -9.80
N THR A 8 -17.87 9.01 -9.62
CA THR A 8 -17.86 8.20 -8.40
C THR A 8 -17.40 9.00 -7.19
N PHE A 9 -16.45 9.93 -7.36
CA PHE A 9 -15.97 10.80 -6.28
C PHE A 9 -17.02 11.83 -5.84
N ARG A 10 -17.79 12.39 -6.78
CA ARG A 10 -18.90 13.33 -6.48
C ARG A 10 -20.17 12.65 -5.99
N TRP A 11 -20.41 11.39 -6.38
CA TRP A 11 -21.51 10.58 -5.84
C TRP A 11 -21.41 10.40 -4.32
N GLY A 12 -20.22 10.64 -3.75
CA GLY A 12 -20.01 10.63 -2.32
C GLY A 12 -20.87 11.60 -1.52
N GLU A 13 -21.40 12.67 -2.14
CA GLU A 13 -22.06 13.79 -1.45
C GLU A 13 -23.56 13.95 -1.75
N LYS A 14 -24.15 13.23 -2.72
CA LYS A 14 -25.58 13.38 -3.07
C LYS A 14 -26.28 12.03 -3.20
N LEU A 15 -27.03 11.68 -2.17
CA LEU A 15 -28.02 10.60 -2.17
C LEU A 15 -29.30 11.12 -2.82
N GLU A 16 -29.57 10.78 -4.08
CA GLU A 16 -30.93 10.80 -4.63
C GLU A 16 -31.05 9.90 -5.87
N SER A 17 -31.51 8.67 -5.61
CA SER A 17 -32.26 7.73 -6.46
C SER A 17 -32.11 7.82 -8.00
N ARG A 18 -31.22 6.99 -8.58
CA ARG A 18 -31.31 6.53 -9.98
C ARG A 18 -30.72 5.11 -10.16
N HIS A 19 -31.56 4.09 -9.98
CA HIS A 19 -31.22 2.65 -10.00
C HIS A 19 -30.32 2.11 -11.14
N LYS A 20 -30.25 2.75 -12.31
CA LYS A 20 -29.33 2.35 -13.41
C LYS A 20 -27.97 3.04 -13.33
N GLU A 21 -27.92 4.29 -12.88
CA GLU A 21 -26.67 5.01 -12.64
C GLU A 21 -25.95 4.37 -11.44
N ASP A 22 -26.70 3.88 -10.45
CA ASP A 22 -26.16 3.20 -9.26
C ASP A 22 -25.31 1.97 -9.61
N ARG A 23 -25.80 1.05 -10.45
CA ARG A 23 -25.04 -0.17 -10.82
C ARG A 23 -23.73 0.12 -11.57
N PHE A 24 -23.73 1.14 -12.42
CA PHE A 24 -22.54 1.53 -13.15
C PHE A 24 -21.53 2.25 -12.24
N LEU A 25 -22.01 3.06 -11.30
CA LEU A 25 -21.18 3.70 -10.29
C LEU A 25 -20.61 2.68 -9.30
N GLU A 26 -21.40 1.70 -8.86
CA GLU A 26 -20.93 0.54 -8.07
C GLU A 26 -19.82 -0.21 -8.80
N TYR A 27 -20.03 -0.53 -10.08
CA TYR A 27 -19.00 -1.17 -10.90
C TYR A 27 -17.73 -0.31 -10.96
N ALA A 28 -17.85 0.98 -11.25
CA ALA A 28 -16.71 1.88 -11.33
C ALA A 28 -16.00 2.01 -9.96
N LEU A 29 -16.73 2.08 -8.85
CA LEU A 29 -16.18 2.13 -7.50
C LEU A 29 -15.37 0.87 -7.16
N LEU A 30 -15.83 -0.29 -7.61
CA LEU A 30 -15.24 -1.60 -7.31
C LEU A 30 -14.09 -1.99 -8.25
N HIS A 31 -14.13 -1.54 -9.51
CA HIS A 31 -13.24 -2.07 -10.56
C HIS A 31 -12.26 -1.03 -11.13
N TRP A 32 -12.33 0.25 -10.75
CA TRP A 32 -11.40 1.23 -11.32
C TRP A 32 -9.93 0.89 -11.05
N THR A 33 -9.60 0.31 -9.90
CA THR A 33 -8.22 -0.08 -9.56
C THR A 33 -7.70 -1.19 -10.47
N GLN A 34 -8.55 -2.15 -10.82
CA GLN A 34 -8.23 -3.21 -11.76
C GLN A 34 -8.02 -2.65 -13.17
N HIS A 35 -8.86 -1.70 -13.59
CA HIS A 35 -8.70 -1.01 -14.87
C HIS A 35 -7.42 -0.18 -14.91
N ALA A 36 -7.11 0.55 -13.83
CA ALA A 36 -5.89 1.34 -13.72
C ALA A 36 -4.63 0.47 -13.76
N SER A 37 -4.63 -0.65 -13.03
CA SER A 37 -3.54 -1.64 -13.07
C SER A 37 -3.38 -2.24 -14.47
N SER A 38 -4.48 -2.63 -15.10
CA SER A 38 -4.48 -3.24 -16.44
C SER A 38 -4.01 -2.28 -17.52
N ALA A 39 -4.20 -0.97 -17.32
CA ALA A 39 -3.73 0.07 -18.22
C ALA A 39 -2.20 0.30 -18.14
N HIS A 40 -1.50 -0.26 -17.15
CA HIS A 40 -0.04 -0.13 -17.00
C HIS A 40 0.42 1.33 -17.15
N ASN A 41 1.23 1.62 -18.18
CA ASN A 41 1.80 2.94 -18.46
C ASN A 41 0.79 3.94 -19.05
N ASP A 42 -0.38 3.48 -19.51
CA ASP A 42 -1.42 4.35 -20.08
C ASP A 42 -2.24 5.03 -18.97
N PHE A 43 -2.20 4.52 -17.74
CA PHE A 43 -2.84 5.18 -16.60
C PHE A 43 -1.93 6.30 -16.06
N SER A 44 -2.38 7.54 -16.20
CA SER A 44 -1.70 8.73 -15.67
C SER A 44 -2.64 9.53 -14.77
N VAL A 45 -2.09 10.18 -13.74
CA VAL A 45 -2.87 11.09 -12.90
C VAL A 45 -3.02 12.42 -13.62
N VAL A 46 -4.26 12.75 -13.99
CA VAL A 46 -4.60 14.06 -14.57
C VAL A 46 -5.08 15.02 -13.48
N ARG A 47 -4.94 16.32 -13.74
CA ARG A 47 -5.26 17.42 -12.81
C ARG A 47 -6.64 17.30 -12.18
N GLU A 48 -7.64 16.84 -12.93
CA GLU A 48 -9.01 16.75 -12.44
C GLU A 48 -9.25 15.59 -11.46
N THR A 49 -8.35 14.61 -11.44
CA THR A 49 -8.39 13.47 -10.50
C THR A 49 -7.29 13.52 -9.45
N GLU A 50 -6.39 14.50 -9.54
CA GLU A 50 -5.23 14.66 -8.68
C GLU A 50 -5.60 14.69 -7.19
N SER A 51 -6.65 15.43 -6.80
CA SER A 51 -7.06 15.56 -5.39
C SER A 51 -7.36 14.22 -4.71
N PHE A 52 -7.83 13.24 -5.48
CA PHE A 52 -8.06 11.88 -5.02
C PHE A 52 -6.76 11.11 -4.76
N PHE A 53 -5.75 11.34 -5.59
CA PHE A 53 -4.47 10.62 -5.51
C PHE A 53 -3.43 11.29 -4.61
N ARG A 54 -3.65 12.54 -4.16
CA ARG A 54 -2.75 13.21 -3.21
C ARG A 54 -2.45 12.38 -1.97
N ILE A 55 -1.26 12.51 -1.41
CA ILE A 55 -0.84 11.75 -0.22
C ILE A 55 -1.90 11.81 0.90
N ALA A 56 -2.45 13.00 1.18
CA ALA A 56 -3.63 13.17 2.02
C ALA A 56 -4.84 13.55 1.15
N SER A 57 -5.85 12.68 1.11
CA SER A 57 -7.04 12.87 0.27
C SER A 57 -8.32 12.47 1.00
N LYS A 58 -9.25 13.42 1.18
CA LYS A 58 -10.56 13.17 1.81
C LYS A 58 -11.46 12.35 0.89
N GLU A 59 -11.32 12.55 -0.41
CA GLU A 59 -12.05 11.84 -1.46
C GLU A 59 -11.64 10.36 -1.47
N ARG A 60 -10.34 10.06 -1.35
CA ARG A 60 -9.86 8.68 -1.20
C ARG A 60 -10.37 8.02 0.06
N GLU A 61 -10.34 8.71 1.21
CA GLU A 61 -10.89 8.15 2.46
C GLU A 61 -12.38 7.84 2.34
N THR A 62 -13.13 8.69 1.65
CA THR A 62 -14.56 8.48 1.39
C THR A 62 -14.80 7.28 0.47
N TRP A 63 -13.97 7.12 -0.56
CA TRP A 63 -14.00 5.94 -1.43
C TRP A 63 -13.62 4.68 -0.67
N LEU A 64 -12.52 4.67 0.08
CA LEU A 64 -12.05 3.52 0.85
C LEU A 64 -13.11 3.04 1.84
N ARG A 65 -13.84 3.96 2.48
CA ARG A 65 -14.97 3.61 3.36
C ARG A 65 -16.03 2.80 2.62
N ARG A 66 -16.53 3.32 1.48
CA ARG A 66 -17.51 2.61 0.66
C ARG A 66 -16.97 1.30 0.10
N TYR A 67 -15.71 1.27 -0.30
CA TYR A 67 -15.07 0.06 -0.82
C TYR A 67 -15.08 -1.04 0.25
N ARG A 68 -14.71 -0.71 1.49
CA ARG A 68 -14.79 -1.64 2.63
C ARG A 68 -16.21 -2.14 2.87
N ASP A 69 -17.21 -1.26 2.82
CA ASP A 69 -18.62 -1.63 3.00
C ASP A 69 -19.09 -2.63 1.92
N MET A 70 -18.65 -2.45 0.67
CA MET A 70 -19.01 -3.33 -0.46
C MET A 70 -18.13 -4.58 -0.59
N ARG A 71 -16.96 -4.62 0.06
CA ARG A 71 -15.98 -5.72 0.05
C ARG A 71 -15.48 -6.05 1.47
N PRO A 72 -16.36 -6.49 2.37
CA PRO A 72 -15.99 -6.75 3.76
C PRO A 72 -14.94 -7.87 3.90
N PHE A 73 -14.83 -8.76 2.91
CA PHE A 73 -13.88 -9.88 2.93
C PHE A 73 -12.45 -9.50 2.52
N GLU A 74 -12.25 -8.38 1.82
CA GLU A 74 -10.92 -7.93 1.38
C GLU A 74 -10.11 -7.26 2.50
N ARG A 75 -10.74 -6.96 3.66
CA ARG A 75 -10.09 -6.48 4.90
C ARG A 75 -9.09 -5.34 4.71
N ILE A 76 -9.39 -4.38 3.83
CA ILE A 76 -8.57 -3.18 3.65
C ILE A 76 -8.60 -2.34 4.93
N PRO A 77 -7.45 -2.00 5.53
CA PRO A 77 -7.39 -1.21 6.75
C PRO A 77 -7.87 0.24 6.56
N GLU A 78 -8.15 0.91 7.68
CA GLU A 78 -8.27 2.37 7.68
C GLU A 78 -6.91 3.04 7.48
N ARG A 79 -6.92 4.31 7.04
CA ARG A 79 -5.71 5.12 6.77
C ARG A 79 -4.81 4.54 5.67
N PHE A 80 -5.43 3.92 4.67
CA PHE A 80 -4.72 3.37 3.51
C PHE A 80 -4.22 4.53 2.62
N SER A 81 -2.91 4.78 2.65
CA SER A 81 -2.28 5.86 1.87
C SER A 81 -2.33 5.57 0.36
N VAL A 82 -2.01 6.57 -0.47
CA VAL A 82 -1.89 6.37 -1.93
C VAL A 82 -0.85 5.30 -2.27
N PHE A 83 0.23 5.19 -1.49
CA PHE A 83 1.23 4.15 -1.66
C PHE A 83 0.66 2.76 -1.40
N HIS A 84 -0.18 2.60 -0.37
CA HIS A 84 -0.86 1.34 -0.12
C HIS A 84 -1.81 0.98 -1.27
N VAL A 85 -2.55 1.96 -1.81
CA VAL A 85 -3.42 1.71 -2.99
C VAL A 85 -2.58 1.31 -4.21
N ALA A 86 -1.47 2.01 -4.44
CA ALA A 86 -0.58 1.65 -5.54
C ALA A 86 -0.04 0.22 -5.38
N ALA A 87 0.43 -0.12 -4.17
CA ALA A 87 0.98 -1.41 -3.79
C ALA A 87 -0.04 -2.56 -3.88
N GLY A 88 -1.21 -2.40 -3.26
CA GLY A 88 -2.24 -3.43 -3.21
C GLY A 88 -2.76 -3.80 -4.60
N TRP A 89 -2.98 -2.80 -5.44
CA TRP A 89 -3.57 -3.00 -6.77
C TRP A 89 -2.56 -3.03 -7.92
N GLY A 90 -1.27 -2.84 -7.68
CA GLY A 90 -0.26 -2.91 -8.75
C GLY A 90 -0.36 -1.74 -9.73
N ILE A 91 -0.40 -0.49 -9.24
CA ILE A 91 -0.57 0.71 -10.07
C ILE A 91 0.70 1.58 -9.96
N ALA A 92 1.73 1.25 -10.74
CA ALA A 92 3.05 1.87 -10.67
C ALA A 92 3.03 3.40 -10.85
N SER A 93 2.17 3.91 -11.74
CA SER A 93 2.05 5.36 -11.97
C SER A 93 1.55 6.13 -10.74
N LEU A 94 0.80 5.50 -9.83
CA LEU A 94 0.45 6.11 -8.54
C LEU A 94 1.64 6.18 -7.59
N VAL A 95 2.55 5.20 -7.63
CA VAL A 95 3.81 5.26 -6.88
C VAL A 95 4.64 6.44 -7.37
N HIS A 96 4.82 6.57 -8.69
CA HIS A 96 5.59 7.67 -9.27
C HIS A 96 4.96 9.04 -8.99
N PHE A 97 3.64 9.16 -9.10
CA PHE A 97 2.91 10.37 -8.73
C PHE A 97 3.17 10.74 -7.26
N ALA A 98 2.99 9.79 -6.34
CA ALA A 98 3.18 10.05 -4.91
C ALA A 98 4.63 10.39 -4.55
N LEU A 99 5.61 9.72 -5.16
CA LEU A 99 7.03 10.06 -5.00
C LEU A 99 7.35 11.48 -5.52
N SER A 100 6.75 11.88 -6.65
CA SER A 100 6.92 13.24 -7.17
C SER A 100 6.34 14.31 -6.24
N GLU A 101 5.24 14.01 -5.54
CA GLU A 101 4.69 14.90 -4.51
C GLU A 101 5.60 15.04 -3.29
N ILE A 102 6.29 13.97 -2.88
CA ILE A 102 7.25 14.01 -1.77
C ILE A 102 8.43 14.91 -2.15
N SER A 103 9.01 14.70 -3.34
CA SER A 103 10.17 15.45 -3.83
C SER A 103 9.85 16.92 -4.16
N GLY A 104 8.65 17.21 -4.68
CA GLY A 104 8.25 18.55 -5.13
C GLY A 104 7.82 19.52 -4.02
N ARG A 105 7.55 19.03 -2.79
CA ARG A 105 7.17 19.91 -1.66
C ARG A 105 8.27 20.86 -1.22
N ASP A 106 9.53 20.58 -1.57
CA ASP A 106 10.69 21.37 -1.14
C ASP A 106 11.09 22.49 -2.11
N GLU A 107 10.65 22.41 -3.37
CA GLU A 107 11.05 23.37 -4.41
C GLU A 107 10.48 24.79 -4.18
N MET A 108 9.33 24.89 -3.50
CA MET A 108 8.67 26.18 -3.25
C MET A 108 9.20 26.93 -2.01
N GLN A 109 10.11 26.33 -1.21
CA GLN A 109 10.58 26.91 0.06
C GLN A 109 12.09 27.10 0.19
N SER A 110 12.91 26.54 -0.71
CA SER A 110 14.38 26.62 -0.55
C SER A 110 15.01 27.80 -1.31
N THR A 111 15.14 28.93 -0.61
CA THR A 111 16.23 29.87 -0.88
C THR A 111 17.45 29.46 -0.05
N ARG A 112 18.52 29.05 -0.74
CA ARG A 112 19.93 28.92 -0.31
C ARG A 112 20.46 27.52 0.05
N ASP A 113 21.64 27.30 -0.51
CA ASP A 113 22.74 26.41 -0.13
C ASP A 113 22.57 24.88 -0.24
N ASN A 114 23.00 24.37 -1.41
CA ASN A 114 23.96 23.28 -1.65
C ASN A 114 24.12 22.07 -0.70
N ASP A 115 23.09 21.68 0.05
CA ASP A 115 22.90 20.30 0.49
C ASP A 115 21.41 20.00 0.36
N ARG A 116 20.99 19.57 -0.84
CA ARG A 116 19.58 19.26 -1.11
C ARG A 116 19.24 17.99 -0.36
N ASP A 117 18.70 18.12 0.84
CA ASP A 117 18.07 17.04 1.57
C ASP A 117 16.76 16.67 0.85
N ILE A 118 16.88 16.07 -0.34
CA ILE A 118 15.74 15.62 -1.14
C ILE A 118 14.92 14.72 -0.24
N ARG A 119 13.72 15.16 0.13
CA ARG A 119 12.80 14.32 0.90
C ARG A 119 12.58 13.03 0.12
N ARG A 120 13.01 11.90 0.69
CA ARG A 120 12.83 10.57 0.11
C ARG A 120 11.71 9.83 0.81
N TYR A 121 11.31 8.70 0.23
CA TYR A 121 10.30 7.84 0.79
C TYR A 121 10.76 7.21 2.11
N ASP A 122 9.95 7.32 3.15
CA ASP A 122 10.08 6.55 4.39
C ASP A 122 8.84 5.68 4.56
N ASP A 123 9.02 4.38 4.54
CA ASP A 123 7.91 3.42 4.69
C ASP A 123 7.20 3.58 6.05
N SER A 124 7.90 4.05 7.07
CA SER A 124 7.36 4.26 8.42
C SER A 124 6.45 5.50 8.54
N GLU A 125 6.50 6.43 7.59
CA GLU A 125 5.57 7.57 7.54
C GLU A 125 4.16 7.13 7.11
N PHE A 126 4.03 5.99 6.45
CA PHE A 126 2.79 5.51 5.88
C PHE A 126 2.37 4.21 6.56
N VAL A 127 1.65 4.32 7.67
CA VAL A 127 1.22 3.14 8.44
C VAL A 127 -0.31 3.11 8.51
N ALA A 128 -0.91 2.05 7.96
CA ALA A 128 -2.36 1.87 8.05
C ALA A 128 -2.77 1.46 9.48
N ALA A 129 -4.08 1.44 9.77
CA ALA A 129 -4.58 1.18 11.13
C ALA A 129 -4.17 -0.19 11.71
N ASN A 130 -3.96 -1.20 10.86
CA ASN A 130 -3.46 -2.52 11.26
C ASN A 130 -1.92 -2.63 11.27
N ARG A 131 -1.22 -1.49 11.17
CA ARG A 131 0.23 -1.37 11.11
C ARG A 131 0.91 -1.85 9.83
N VAL A 132 0.17 -2.25 8.80
CA VAL A 132 0.76 -2.57 7.49
C VAL A 132 1.34 -1.30 6.88
N THR A 133 2.49 -1.43 6.24
CA THR A 133 3.14 -0.38 5.44
C THR A 133 2.96 -0.64 3.95
N PRO A 134 3.16 0.35 3.06
CA PRO A 134 3.03 0.13 1.62
C PRO A 134 4.05 -0.86 1.07
N LEU A 135 5.28 -0.88 1.61
CA LEU A 135 6.27 -1.87 1.21
C LEU A 135 5.84 -3.29 1.62
N GLU A 136 5.31 -3.46 2.84
CA GLU A 136 4.77 -4.75 3.30
C GLU A 136 3.60 -5.20 2.44
N GLU A 137 2.68 -4.29 2.11
CA GLU A 137 1.54 -4.54 1.24
C GLU A 137 1.99 -5.00 -0.16
N ALA A 138 2.95 -4.30 -0.77
CA ALA A 138 3.49 -4.65 -2.09
C ALA A 138 4.14 -6.04 -2.09
N VAL A 139 4.84 -6.38 -1.00
CA VAL A 139 5.46 -7.70 -0.82
C VAL A 139 4.42 -8.81 -0.65
N LYS A 140 3.37 -8.58 0.14
CA LYS A 140 2.26 -9.53 0.31
C LYS A 140 1.56 -9.83 -1.02
N GLU A 141 1.29 -8.80 -1.81
CA GLU A 141 0.69 -8.90 -3.14
C GLU A 141 1.69 -9.35 -4.22
N GLY A 142 2.97 -9.48 -3.89
CA GLY A 142 4.02 -9.94 -4.79
C GLY A 142 4.35 -8.98 -5.93
N ARG A 143 4.13 -7.67 -5.74
CA ARG A 143 4.41 -6.60 -6.72
C ARG A 143 5.90 -6.24 -6.75
N THR A 144 6.71 -7.05 -7.43
CA THR A 144 8.17 -6.88 -7.47
C THR A 144 8.59 -5.55 -8.09
N ASP A 145 7.85 -5.05 -9.07
CA ASP A 145 8.02 -3.74 -9.70
C ASP A 145 7.84 -2.59 -8.70
N ILE A 146 6.76 -2.63 -7.92
CA ILE A 146 6.49 -1.61 -6.90
C ILE A 146 7.49 -1.70 -5.76
N VAL A 147 7.81 -2.91 -5.28
CA VAL A 147 8.85 -3.12 -4.26
C VAL A 147 10.17 -2.50 -4.72
N HIS A 148 10.57 -2.75 -5.97
CA HIS A 148 11.79 -2.19 -6.53
C HIS A 148 11.78 -0.65 -6.54
N VAL A 149 10.70 -0.03 -7.02
CA VAL A 149 10.58 1.43 -7.09
C VAL A 149 10.58 2.07 -5.70
N LEU A 150 9.87 1.50 -4.73
CA LEU A 150 9.85 2.00 -3.35
C LEU A 150 11.24 1.93 -2.71
N LEU A 151 11.95 0.80 -2.85
CA LEU A 151 13.29 0.62 -2.26
C LEU A 151 14.34 1.54 -2.89
N LYS A 152 14.28 1.78 -4.20
CA LYS A 152 15.18 2.71 -4.90
C LYS A 152 14.98 4.16 -4.48
N ASN A 153 13.74 4.55 -4.16
CA ASN A 153 13.40 5.92 -3.77
C ASN A 153 13.32 6.11 -2.24
N ALA A 154 13.62 5.06 -1.48
CA ALA A 154 13.60 5.11 -0.02
C ALA A 154 14.82 5.85 0.56
N LEU A 155 14.62 6.51 1.71
CA LEU A 155 15.70 7.11 2.50
C LEU A 155 16.84 6.10 2.71
N PRO A 156 18.12 6.51 2.63
CA PRO A 156 19.24 5.62 2.91
C PRO A 156 19.14 4.97 4.29
N ALA A 157 18.65 5.71 5.29
CA ALA A 157 18.46 5.25 6.67
C ALA A 157 17.15 4.50 6.92
N MET A 158 16.27 4.35 5.91
CA MET A 158 14.99 3.63 6.08
C MET A 158 15.27 2.18 6.50
N VAL A 159 14.66 1.73 7.59
CA VAL A 159 14.81 0.36 8.09
C VAL A 159 13.74 -0.53 7.48
N VAL A 160 14.15 -1.64 6.86
CA VAL A 160 13.20 -2.68 6.43
C VAL A 160 12.73 -3.47 7.65
N ARG A 161 11.41 -3.46 7.89
CA ARG A 161 10.79 -4.18 9.02
C ARG A 161 10.90 -5.70 8.84
N THR A 162 10.98 -6.43 9.95
CA THR A 162 11.01 -7.90 9.94
C THR A 162 9.79 -8.50 9.24
N GLU A 163 8.61 -7.90 9.41
CA GLU A 163 7.36 -8.37 8.79
C GLU A 163 7.41 -8.34 7.26
N VAL A 164 8.12 -7.37 6.66
CA VAL A 164 8.34 -7.29 5.21
C VAL A 164 9.19 -8.47 4.74
N VAL A 165 10.26 -8.81 5.47
CA VAL A 165 11.15 -9.92 5.14
C VAL A 165 10.42 -11.26 5.28
N VAL A 166 9.64 -11.43 6.36
CA VAL A 166 8.80 -12.61 6.58
C VAL A 166 7.76 -12.77 5.49
N ALA A 167 7.05 -11.69 5.11
CA ALA A 167 6.08 -11.71 4.03
C ALA A 167 6.72 -12.08 2.68
N ALA A 168 7.92 -11.58 2.40
CA ALA A 168 8.66 -11.91 1.18
C ALA A 168 9.04 -13.39 1.14
N ALA A 169 9.57 -13.93 2.23
CA ALA A 169 9.92 -15.35 2.34
C ALA A 169 8.69 -16.26 2.21
N ALA A 170 7.55 -15.85 2.76
CA ALA A 170 6.29 -16.60 2.72
C ALA A 170 5.53 -16.48 1.38
N ASN A 171 5.92 -15.57 0.48
CA ASN A 171 5.21 -15.36 -0.78
C ASN A 171 5.47 -16.53 -1.76
N GLN A 172 4.50 -17.43 -1.91
CA GLN A 172 4.66 -18.66 -2.69
C GLN A 172 4.98 -18.45 -4.17
N GLN A 173 4.54 -17.34 -4.76
CA GLN A 173 4.75 -17.08 -6.18
C GLN A 173 6.09 -16.41 -6.45
N ASN A 174 6.43 -15.42 -5.63
CA ASN A 174 7.50 -14.47 -5.92
C ASN A 174 8.60 -14.43 -4.85
N SER A 175 8.63 -15.33 -3.87
CA SER A 175 9.56 -15.30 -2.73
C SER A 175 11.02 -15.12 -3.15
N LYS A 176 11.50 -15.90 -4.12
CA LYS A 176 12.88 -15.78 -4.61
C LYS A 176 13.19 -14.39 -5.16
N ALA A 177 12.27 -13.83 -5.94
CA ALA A 177 12.45 -12.50 -6.55
C ALA A 177 12.37 -11.38 -5.49
N LEU A 178 11.40 -11.46 -4.57
CA LEU A 178 11.22 -10.50 -3.49
C LEU A 178 12.41 -10.52 -2.52
N MET A 179 12.87 -11.70 -2.10
CA MET A 179 14.05 -11.84 -1.25
C MET A 179 15.30 -11.31 -1.93
N ALA A 180 15.49 -11.59 -3.22
CA ALA A 180 16.61 -11.04 -3.98
C ALA A 180 16.55 -9.51 -4.05
N LEU A 181 15.38 -8.91 -4.29
CA LEU A 181 15.21 -7.45 -4.30
C LEU A 181 15.55 -6.82 -2.95
N LEU A 182 15.01 -7.38 -1.86
CA LEU A 182 15.26 -6.88 -0.51
C LEU A 182 16.75 -6.97 -0.14
N LEU A 183 17.42 -8.07 -0.45
CA LEU A 183 18.85 -8.24 -0.16
C LEU A 183 19.73 -7.35 -1.04
N ASN A 184 19.40 -7.19 -2.33
CA ASN A 184 20.20 -6.36 -3.23
C ASN A 184 20.10 -4.87 -2.89
N GLU A 185 18.91 -4.38 -2.54
CA GLU A 185 18.71 -2.95 -2.27
C GLU A 185 18.98 -2.60 -0.80
N ARG A 186 18.71 -3.51 0.15
CA ARG A 186 18.72 -3.24 1.60
C ARG A 186 19.38 -4.33 2.44
N GLY A 187 20.19 -5.21 1.84
CA GLY A 187 20.77 -6.37 2.54
C GLY A 187 21.59 -6.03 3.79
N HIS A 188 22.25 -4.86 3.82
CA HIS A 188 23.01 -4.40 4.98
C HIS A 188 22.13 -4.07 6.21
N GLN A 189 20.83 -3.89 6.02
CA GLN A 189 19.86 -3.59 7.08
C GLN A 189 19.06 -4.81 7.52
N ILE A 190 19.11 -5.90 6.74
CA ILE A 190 18.35 -7.12 7.01
C ILE A 190 19.22 -8.07 7.85
N GLY A 191 19.00 -8.06 9.16
CA GLY A 191 19.49 -9.12 10.03
C GLY A 191 18.66 -10.38 9.81
N ILE A 192 19.23 -11.43 9.23
CA ILE A 192 18.53 -12.71 9.07
C ILE A 192 18.42 -13.35 10.47
N THR A 193 17.26 -13.20 11.10
CA THR A 193 16.94 -13.82 12.39
C THR A 193 16.28 -15.18 12.20
N GLU A 194 16.27 -16.00 13.26
CA GLU A 194 15.64 -17.33 13.24
C GLU A 194 14.15 -17.29 12.85
N GLU A 195 13.45 -16.18 13.12
CA GLU A 195 12.06 -15.95 12.69
C GLU A 195 11.91 -15.90 11.16
N VAL A 196 12.85 -15.27 10.45
CA VAL A 196 12.89 -15.22 8.98
C VAL A 196 13.11 -16.62 8.41
N VAL A 197 13.91 -17.44 9.10
CA VAL A 197 14.24 -18.82 8.66
C VAL A 197 13.08 -19.79 8.90
N LYS A 198 12.27 -19.59 9.95
CA LYS A 198 11.12 -20.45 10.29
C LYS A 198 9.81 -20.10 9.57
N ALA A 199 9.68 -18.86 9.09
CA ALA A 199 8.50 -18.39 8.36
C ALA A 199 8.03 -19.25 7.17
N PRO A 200 8.90 -19.88 6.35
CA PRO A 200 8.45 -20.63 5.17
C PRO A 200 7.64 -21.90 5.49
N ALA A 201 7.73 -22.44 6.71
CA ALA A 201 7.14 -23.72 7.08
C ALA A 201 5.69 -23.64 7.60
N GLY A 202 5.17 -22.44 7.88
CA GLY A 202 3.87 -22.26 8.56
C GLY A 202 2.71 -21.75 7.71
N ASN A 203 2.92 -21.38 6.45
CA ASN A 203 1.92 -20.62 5.67
C ASN A 203 1.44 -21.37 4.42
N GLN A 204 0.80 -22.52 4.65
CA GLN A 204 -0.19 -23.03 3.71
C GLN A 204 -1.47 -22.23 3.94
N GLN A 205 -1.88 -21.44 2.95
CA GLN A 205 -3.25 -21.01 2.61
C GLN A 205 -3.18 -19.58 2.05
N ARG A 206 -3.33 -19.46 0.73
CA ARG A 206 -3.77 -18.21 0.12
C ARG A 206 -5.08 -17.78 0.78
N GLY A 207 -5.13 -16.56 1.30
CA GLY A 207 -6.37 -15.77 1.35
C GLY A 207 -7.15 -15.71 2.66
N THR A 208 -6.75 -16.35 3.76
CA THR A 208 -7.46 -16.12 5.03
C THR A 208 -6.55 -16.12 6.26
N LYS A 209 -6.76 -15.08 7.07
CA LYS A 209 -6.55 -15.01 8.53
C LYS A 209 -5.09 -14.90 9.00
N TRP A 210 -4.69 -13.66 9.27
CA TRP A 210 -3.86 -13.36 10.44
C TRP A 210 -4.40 -12.09 11.07
N TRP A 211 -4.93 -12.22 12.29
CA TRP A 211 -4.95 -11.28 13.43
C TRP A 211 -5.94 -11.85 14.45
N HIS A 212 -5.51 -12.88 15.19
CA HIS A 212 -5.84 -13.10 16.59
C HIS A 212 -5.04 -14.31 17.08
N CYS A 213 -3.82 -14.04 17.54
CA CYS A 213 -3.30 -14.72 18.72
C CYS A 213 -2.94 -13.59 19.68
N SER A 214 -3.90 -13.25 20.56
CA SER A 214 -3.55 -12.52 21.77
C SER A 214 -2.62 -13.44 22.55
N TRP A 215 -1.37 -13.03 22.69
CA TRP A 215 -0.54 -13.48 23.79
C TRP A 215 -1.27 -13.13 25.09
N THR A 216 -1.86 -14.12 25.71
CA THR A 216 -2.09 -14.10 27.16
C THR A 216 -1.43 -15.34 27.70
N ASP A 217 -0.26 -15.11 28.29
CA ASP A 217 0.32 -15.99 29.28
C ASP A 217 -0.74 -16.34 30.32
N GLN A 218 -0.97 -17.63 30.52
CA GLN A 218 -1.41 -18.14 31.82
C GLN A 218 -0.34 -19.13 32.28
N GLU A 219 0.78 -18.58 32.73
CA GLU A 219 1.39 -19.12 33.94
C GLU A 219 0.43 -18.81 35.10
N THR A 220 -0.12 -19.86 35.71
CA THR A 220 -0.39 -19.96 37.17
C THR A 220 -1.07 -21.31 37.41
N SER A 221 -0.25 -22.36 37.50
CA SER A 221 -0.53 -23.40 38.49
C SER A 221 0.07 -22.95 39.82
N PRO A 222 -0.71 -22.98 40.90
CA PRO A 222 -0.18 -23.42 42.17
C PRO A 222 -0.89 -24.70 42.57
N GLY A 223 -0.09 -25.72 42.88
CA GLY A 223 -0.58 -26.93 43.49
C GLY A 223 -1.13 -26.67 44.89
N LEU A 224 -2.21 -27.39 45.21
CA LEU A 224 -2.36 -28.30 46.36
C LEU A 224 -3.65 -29.08 46.19
#